data_AF-A0A1G8P7W3-F1
#
_entry.id   AF-A0A1G8P7W3-F1
#
_cell.length_a   1.000
_cell.length_b   1.000
_cell.length_c   1.000
_cell.angle_alpha   90.00
_cell.angle_beta   90.00
_cell.angle_gamma   90.00
#
_symmetry.space_group_name_H-M   'P 1'
#
loop_
_entity.id
_entity.type
_entity.pdbx_description
1 polymer ?
#
loop_
_entity_poly.entity_id
_entity_poly.type
_entity_poly.pdbx_seq_one_letter_code
_entity_poly.pdbx_strand_id
1 'polypeptide(L)'
;MKRLQNIDINPRTGELNIGIMDKNSSFAIVVCNGRARLTELPDHGETKIVTHQGKVKRIKYDEGGGILVSMESVLTPRHVINNKQLVSIFKCSPQGGMRRSKDTNTLVIVSNNVESLYENKWLGGTLHYTGMGRVGDQSLEFMQNKTLNQSRVNGVEVHLFEVFKEQEYTYRGVVELAGDPYQERQLDEEGYLRLVWIFPLSLINESTQRINKETVKNAEGNRRHKARRMSDDELSKRAHSSTGQAGIRNTNTVYYQRDPYVAEYAKRWAKGICQLCENSAPFVNKKGEPFLHTHHIQWLSRGGEDTVENTIALCPNCHERMHVLNGKGDVEKLKTKVQQHFTSCN
;
A
#
# COMPACT_ATOMS: atom_id res chain seq x y z
N MET A 1 29.46 -27.24 -26.43
CA MET A 1 28.63 -26.95 -25.24
C MET A 1 29.18 -25.68 -24.57
N LYS A 2 28.52 -24.51 -24.70
CA LYS A 2 29.00 -23.28 -24.06
C LYS A 2 28.85 -23.41 -22.53
N ARG A 3 29.89 -23.05 -21.78
CA ARG A 3 30.01 -23.26 -20.33
C ARG A 3 29.52 -21.99 -19.62
N LEU A 4 28.74 -22.15 -18.54
CA LEU A 4 28.30 -21.03 -17.70
C LEU A 4 29.52 -20.29 -17.13
N GLN A 5 29.60 -18.98 -17.38
CA GLN A 5 30.63 -18.10 -16.81
C GLN A 5 30.12 -17.51 -15.50
N ASN A 6 30.90 -17.57 -14.41
CA ASN A 6 30.47 -16.93 -13.15
C ASN A 6 30.59 -15.41 -13.30
N ILE A 7 29.67 -14.68 -12.65
CA ILE A 7 29.72 -13.23 -12.52
C ILE A 7 29.78 -12.92 -11.03
N ASP A 8 30.68 -12.02 -10.67
CA ASP A 8 30.83 -11.59 -9.29
C ASP A 8 29.66 -10.67 -8.88
N ILE A 9 29.14 -10.92 -7.69
CA ILE A 9 28.18 -10.07 -7.02
C ILE A 9 28.92 -9.36 -5.90
N ASN A 10 28.79 -8.03 -5.83
CA ASN A 10 29.39 -7.26 -4.76
C ASN A 10 28.82 -7.75 -3.41
N PRO A 11 29.62 -8.32 -2.50
CA PRO A 11 29.10 -8.93 -1.27
C PRO A 11 28.62 -7.89 -0.24
N ARG A 12 28.97 -6.61 -0.41
CA ARG A 12 28.55 -5.52 0.48
C ARG A 12 27.26 -4.84 0.01
N THR A 13 27.10 -4.66 -1.30
CA THR A 13 25.92 -3.96 -1.87
C THR A 13 24.88 -4.91 -2.44
N GLY A 14 25.23 -6.17 -2.71
CA GLY A 14 24.38 -7.13 -3.40
C GLY A 14 24.22 -6.86 -4.89
N GLU A 15 24.96 -5.90 -5.44
CA GLU A 15 24.83 -5.46 -6.83
C GLU A 15 25.67 -6.32 -7.78
N LEU A 16 25.16 -6.46 -9.00
CA LEU A 16 25.78 -7.16 -10.11
C LEU A 16 25.94 -6.17 -11.27
N ASN A 17 27.19 -5.92 -11.66
CA ASN A 17 27.53 -4.98 -12.73
C ASN A 17 28.08 -5.75 -13.93
N ILE A 18 27.48 -5.54 -15.10
CA ILE A 18 27.89 -6.20 -16.35
C ILE A 18 28.02 -5.14 -17.45
N GLY A 19 29.18 -5.14 -18.13
CA GLY A 19 29.38 -4.38 -19.35
C GLY A 19 28.55 -4.99 -20.49
N ILE A 20 27.43 -4.35 -20.82
CA ILE A 20 26.51 -4.81 -21.87
C ILE A 20 26.92 -4.33 -23.27
N MET A 21 27.73 -3.28 -23.36
CA MET A 21 28.15 -2.68 -24.63
C MET A 21 29.13 -3.56 -25.42
N ASP A 22 29.82 -4.48 -24.75
CA ASP A 22 30.84 -5.36 -25.36
C ASP A 22 30.28 -6.76 -25.73
N LYS A 23 28.95 -6.94 -25.62
CA LYS A 23 28.29 -8.23 -25.90
C LYS A 23 27.64 -8.22 -27.28
N ASN A 24 28.30 -8.87 -28.23
CA ASN A 24 27.86 -8.94 -29.64
C ASN A 24 26.77 -10.00 -29.92
N SER A 25 26.29 -10.71 -28.90
CA SER A 25 25.29 -11.78 -29.03
C SER A 25 24.30 -11.76 -27.87
N SER A 26 23.07 -12.22 -28.09
CA SER A 26 22.08 -12.43 -27.03
C SER A 26 22.65 -13.32 -25.92
N PHE A 27 22.40 -12.98 -24.66
CA PHE A 27 22.90 -13.74 -23.52
C PHE A 27 21.86 -13.77 -22.40
N ALA A 28 21.97 -14.77 -21.52
CA ALA A 28 21.15 -14.91 -20.33
C ALA A 28 22.03 -14.88 -19.08
N ILE A 29 21.54 -14.19 -18.05
CA ILE A 29 22.12 -14.20 -16.70
C ILE A 29 21.20 -15.01 -15.81
N VAL A 30 21.76 -15.93 -15.06
CA VAL A 30 21.06 -16.79 -14.13
C VAL A 30 21.61 -16.54 -12.73
N VAL A 31 20.75 -16.05 -11.84
CA VAL A 31 21.11 -15.77 -10.44
C VAL A 31 20.40 -16.77 -9.52
N CYS A 32 21.16 -17.44 -8.67
CA CYS A 32 20.63 -18.43 -7.74
C CYS A 32 21.51 -18.49 -6.48
N ASN A 33 20.90 -18.38 -5.30
CA ASN A 33 21.58 -18.43 -3.99
C ASN A 33 22.80 -17.49 -3.90
N GLY A 34 22.63 -16.22 -4.29
CA GLY A 34 23.69 -15.22 -4.24
C GLY A 34 24.86 -15.47 -5.20
N ARG A 35 24.67 -16.31 -6.23
CA ARG A 35 25.65 -16.54 -7.30
C ARG A 35 25.02 -16.22 -8.64
N ALA A 36 25.71 -15.43 -9.45
CA ALA A 36 25.30 -15.12 -10.81
C ALA A 36 26.16 -15.87 -11.82
N ARG A 37 25.54 -16.30 -12.91
CA ARG A 37 26.20 -16.96 -14.04
C ARG A 37 25.66 -16.45 -15.35
N LEU A 38 26.51 -16.28 -16.35
CA LEU A 38 26.16 -15.86 -17.70
C LEU A 38 26.34 -17.00 -18.69
N THR A 39 25.45 -17.07 -19.67
CA THR A 39 25.62 -17.86 -20.88
C THR A 39 25.23 -17.04 -22.10
N GLU A 40 25.91 -17.25 -23.22
CA GLU A 40 25.40 -16.79 -24.51
C GLU A 40 24.26 -17.70 -24.97
N LEU A 41 23.28 -17.09 -25.62
CA LEU A 41 22.15 -17.75 -26.25
C LEU A 41 22.49 -17.99 -27.74
N PRO A 42 22.03 -19.08 -28.34
CA PRO A 42 22.17 -19.30 -29.77
C PRO A 42 21.28 -18.31 -30.53
N ASP A 43 21.68 -17.97 -31.76
CA ASP A 43 20.89 -17.08 -32.63
C ASP A 43 19.53 -17.70 -32.98
N HIS A 44 19.47 -19.04 -33.05
CA HIS A 44 18.27 -19.83 -33.29
C HIS A 44 18.26 -21.09 -32.40
N GLY A 45 17.09 -21.50 -31.91
CA GLY A 45 16.90 -22.71 -31.09
C GLY A 45 16.35 -22.44 -29.68
N GLU A 46 15.76 -23.46 -29.06
CA GLU A 46 15.23 -23.42 -27.70
C GLU A 46 16.37 -23.49 -26.70
N THR A 47 16.33 -22.67 -25.65
CA THR A 47 17.28 -22.76 -24.52
C THR A 47 16.52 -23.16 -23.25
N LYS A 48 16.68 -24.40 -22.80
CA LYS A 48 16.07 -24.91 -21.56
C LYS A 48 17.04 -24.77 -20.39
N ILE A 49 16.70 -23.97 -19.38
CA ILE A 49 17.44 -23.87 -18.11
C ILE A 49 16.87 -24.91 -17.14
N VAL A 50 17.68 -25.91 -16.77
CA VAL A 50 17.25 -27.00 -15.88
C VAL A 50 17.74 -26.75 -14.45
N THR A 51 16.80 -26.70 -13.52
CA THR A 51 17.06 -26.62 -12.08
C THR A 51 16.91 -28.00 -11.42
N HIS A 52 17.66 -28.24 -10.35
CA HIS A 52 17.52 -29.43 -9.50
C HIS A 52 17.64 -28.99 -8.05
N GLN A 53 16.62 -29.26 -7.23
CA GLN A 53 16.56 -28.82 -5.82
C GLN A 53 16.82 -27.31 -5.68
N GLY A 54 16.19 -26.49 -6.53
CA GLY A 54 16.32 -25.03 -6.49
C GLY A 54 17.66 -24.46 -6.96
N LYS A 55 18.57 -25.29 -7.50
CA LYS A 55 19.88 -24.86 -8.04
C LYS A 55 19.96 -25.11 -9.55
N VAL A 56 20.50 -24.15 -10.31
CA VAL A 56 20.68 -24.28 -11.76
C VAL A 56 21.82 -25.25 -12.04
N LYS A 57 21.51 -26.35 -12.75
CA LYS A 57 22.44 -27.47 -12.95
C LYS A 57 22.96 -27.55 -14.39
N ARG A 58 22.14 -27.27 -15.41
CA ARG A 58 22.53 -27.36 -16.83
C ARG A 58 21.63 -26.51 -17.73
N ILE A 59 22.15 -26.16 -18.91
CA ILE A 59 21.39 -25.54 -20.00
C ILE A 59 21.42 -26.48 -21.21
N LYS A 60 20.27 -26.75 -21.83
CA LYS A 60 20.12 -27.59 -23.04
C LYS A 60 19.63 -26.73 -24.22
N TYR A 61 20.02 -27.10 -25.44
CA TYR A 61 19.58 -26.43 -26.67
C TYR A 61 18.82 -27.43 -27.55
N ASP A 62 17.61 -27.11 -28.01
CA ASP A 62 16.82 -27.92 -28.95
C ASP A 62 16.48 -27.11 -30.22
N GLU A 63 16.79 -27.64 -31.40
CA GLU A 63 16.50 -27.01 -32.70
C GLU A 63 15.11 -27.43 -33.19
N GLY A 64 14.07 -26.69 -32.80
CA GLY A 64 12.71 -26.95 -33.31
C GLY A 64 11.62 -26.08 -32.70
N GLY A 65 11.12 -25.13 -33.49
CA GLY A 65 9.74 -24.61 -33.46
C GLY A 65 9.23 -23.90 -32.19
N GLY A 66 9.12 -22.58 -32.28
CA GLY A 66 8.14 -21.78 -31.52
C GLY A 66 8.54 -21.39 -30.08
N ILE A 67 8.52 -20.09 -29.81
CA ILE A 67 8.83 -19.51 -28.50
C ILE A 67 7.60 -19.61 -27.58
N LEU A 68 7.72 -20.35 -26.47
CA LEU A 68 6.91 -20.14 -25.26
C LEU A 68 7.87 -19.89 -24.09
N VAL A 69 8.35 -18.64 -23.99
CA VAL A 69 8.99 -18.15 -22.77
C VAL A 69 7.86 -17.67 -21.86
N SER A 70 7.33 -18.56 -21.01
CA SER A 70 6.54 -18.11 -19.87
C SER A 70 7.50 -17.52 -18.84
N MET A 71 7.88 -16.26 -19.03
CA MET A 71 8.19 -15.42 -17.87
C MET A 71 6.89 -15.35 -17.08
N GLU A 72 6.76 -16.15 -16.03
CA GLU A 72 5.81 -15.80 -14.98
C GLU A 72 6.16 -14.37 -14.57
N SER A 73 5.29 -13.44 -14.94
CA SER A 73 5.38 -12.06 -14.48
C SER A 73 5.20 -12.13 -12.97
N VAL A 74 6.30 -12.21 -12.23
CA VAL A 74 6.27 -12.20 -10.77
C VAL A 74 5.92 -10.78 -10.36
N LEU A 75 4.63 -10.43 -10.48
CA LEU A 75 4.09 -9.25 -9.85
C LEU A 75 4.38 -9.39 -8.37
N THR A 76 5.31 -8.59 -7.86
CA THR A 76 5.52 -8.47 -6.42
C THR A 76 4.49 -7.52 -5.82
N PRO A 77 4.11 -7.71 -4.55
CA PRO A 77 3.24 -6.78 -3.86
C PRO A 77 3.72 -5.33 -4.01
N ARG A 78 2.75 -4.40 -4.12
CA ARG A 78 2.93 -2.95 -4.37
C ARG A 78 3.29 -2.54 -5.79
N HIS A 79 3.52 -3.45 -6.73
CA HIS A 79 3.62 -3.05 -8.14
C HIS A 79 2.33 -2.35 -8.58
N VAL A 80 2.49 -1.20 -9.21
CA VAL A 80 1.39 -0.45 -9.81
C VAL A 80 1.46 -0.67 -11.31
N ILE A 81 0.36 -1.18 -11.87
CA ILE A 81 0.23 -1.44 -13.31
C ILE A 81 -1.03 -0.76 -13.85
N ASN A 82 -1.11 -0.62 -15.16
CA ASN A 82 -2.33 -0.14 -15.82
C ASN A 82 -3.24 -1.32 -16.23
N ASN A 83 -4.45 -1.00 -16.69
CA ASN A 83 -5.45 -2.01 -17.07
C ASN A 83 -4.99 -2.91 -18.23
N LYS A 84 -4.25 -2.37 -19.21
CA LYS A 84 -3.73 -3.16 -20.35
C LYS A 84 -2.73 -4.20 -19.88
N GLN A 85 -1.82 -3.81 -18.98
CA GLN A 85 -0.86 -4.73 -18.37
C GLN A 85 -1.57 -5.80 -17.54
N LEU A 86 -2.55 -5.44 -16.70
CA LEU A 86 -3.33 -6.40 -15.91
C LEU A 86 -4.00 -7.44 -16.81
N VAL A 87 -4.71 -6.99 -17.86
CA VAL A 87 -5.37 -7.87 -18.84
C VAL A 87 -4.36 -8.78 -19.55
N SER A 88 -3.22 -8.23 -19.96
CA SER A 88 -2.17 -9.02 -20.62
C SER A 88 -1.58 -10.08 -19.70
N ILE A 89 -1.38 -9.78 -18.43
CA ILE A 89 -0.78 -10.69 -17.45
C ILE A 89 -1.75 -11.82 -17.09
N PHE A 90 -2.98 -11.47 -16.71
CA PHE A 90 -3.95 -12.44 -16.20
C PHE A 90 -4.84 -13.05 -17.29
N LYS A 91 -4.80 -12.52 -18.52
CA LYS A 91 -5.68 -12.91 -19.63
C LYS A 91 -7.16 -12.87 -19.23
N CYS A 92 -7.55 -11.85 -18.48
CA CYS A 92 -8.92 -11.69 -17.95
C CYS A 92 -9.66 -10.55 -18.66
N SER A 93 -10.97 -10.40 -18.38
CA SER A 93 -11.77 -9.27 -18.87
C SER A 93 -11.13 -7.91 -18.52
N PRO A 94 -11.22 -6.88 -19.39
CA PRO A 94 -10.73 -5.54 -19.10
C PRO A 94 -11.60 -4.76 -18.12
N GLN A 95 -12.78 -5.28 -17.76
CA GLN A 95 -13.79 -4.58 -16.96
C GLN A 95 -14.36 -5.46 -15.84
N GLY A 96 -14.93 -4.81 -14.83
CA GLY A 96 -15.55 -5.46 -13.67
C GLY A 96 -14.62 -5.56 -12.45
N GLY A 97 -15.23 -5.82 -11.28
CA GLY A 97 -14.51 -6.02 -10.02
C GLY A 97 -14.02 -7.45 -9.82
N MET A 98 -14.69 -8.46 -10.39
CA MET A 98 -14.28 -9.86 -10.38
C MET A 98 -14.02 -10.31 -11.82
N ARG A 99 -12.77 -10.63 -12.15
CA ARG A 99 -12.32 -10.89 -13.52
C ARG A 99 -11.69 -12.28 -13.59
N ARG A 100 -12.49 -13.26 -13.99
CA ARG A 100 -12.07 -14.65 -14.13
C ARG A 100 -11.32 -14.85 -15.45
N SER A 101 -10.19 -15.54 -15.41
CA SER A 101 -9.53 -16.11 -16.59
C SER A 101 -9.48 -17.63 -16.47
N LYS A 102 -9.90 -18.33 -17.52
CA LYS A 102 -9.74 -19.79 -17.60
C LYS A 102 -8.33 -20.19 -18.04
N ASP A 103 -7.70 -19.36 -18.87
CA ASP A 103 -6.38 -19.61 -19.45
C ASP A 103 -5.27 -19.65 -18.40
N THR A 104 -5.30 -18.71 -17.45
CA THR A 104 -4.34 -18.65 -16.34
C THR A 104 -4.86 -19.38 -15.09
N ASN A 105 -6.09 -19.89 -15.15
CA ASN A 105 -6.81 -20.44 -14.01
C ASN A 105 -6.84 -19.48 -12.78
N THR A 106 -6.84 -18.17 -13.00
CA THR A 106 -6.93 -17.16 -11.92
C THR A 106 -8.26 -16.42 -11.86
N LEU A 107 -8.58 -15.87 -10.69
CA LEU A 107 -9.63 -14.86 -10.50
C LEU A 107 -8.99 -13.57 -9.99
N VAL A 108 -9.08 -12.49 -10.76
CA VAL A 108 -8.61 -11.17 -10.33
C VAL A 108 -9.74 -10.41 -9.65
N ILE A 109 -9.51 -10.00 -8.41
CA ILE A 109 -10.37 -9.12 -7.62
C ILE A 109 -9.79 -7.70 -7.68
N VAL A 110 -10.60 -6.74 -8.13
CA VAL A 110 -10.26 -5.33 -8.19
C VAL A 110 -11.14 -4.58 -7.19
N SER A 111 -10.56 -4.21 -6.05
CA SER A 111 -11.21 -3.33 -5.08
C SER A 111 -10.96 -1.87 -5.44
N ASN A 112 -11.94 -1.24 -6.09
CA ASN A 112 -11.86 0.16 -6.48
C ASN A 112 -12.28 1.08 -5.33
N ASN A 113 -11.36 1.92 -4.84
CA ASN A 113 -11.63 2.90 -3.77
C ASN A 113 -11.92 4.31 -4.28
N VAL A 114 -11.87 4.53 -5.60
CA VAL A 114 -12.14 5.83 -6.25
C VAL A 114 -13.61 5.92 -6.66
N GLU A 115 -14.08 4.89 -7.39
CA GLU A 115 -15.46 4.79 -7.86
C GLU A 115 -15.98 3.37 -7.60
N SER A 116 -16.86 3.24 -6.62
CA SER A 116 -17.51 1.99 -6.29
C SER A 116 -18.90 2.28 -5.75
N LEU A 117 -19.89 1.53 -6.26
CA LEU A 117 -21.22 1.40 -5.66
C LEU A 117 -21.18 0.58 -4.36
N TYR A 118 -20.10 -0.19 -4.17
CA TYR A 118 -19.93 -1.14 -3.08
C TYR A 118 -19.01 -0.61 -1.98
N GLU A 119 -19.35 -0.89 -0.73
CA GLU A 119 -18.57 -0.50 0.44
C GLU A 119 -17.58 -1.59 0.88
N ASN A 120 -16.48 -1.77 0.14
CA ASN A 120 -15.42 -2.66 0.58
C ASN A 120 -14.71 -2.10 1.83
N LYS A 121 -14.53 -2.94 2.86
CA LYS A 121 -13.94 -2.57 4.15
C LYS A 121 -12.80 -3.51 4.52
N TRP A 122 -11.74 -2.98 5.12
CA TRP A 122 -10.72 -3.79 5.76
C TRP A 122 -11.01 -3.86 7.26
N LEU A 123 -11.00 -5.06 7.82
CA LEU A 123 -11.20 -5.35 9.24
C LEU A 123 -10.08 -6.27 9.72
N GLY A 124 -9.13 -5.73 10.49
CA GLY A 124 -8.11 -6.54 11.17
C GLY A 124 -7.14 -7.29 10.24
N GLY A 125 -6.97 -6.84 8.99
CA GLY A 125 -6.14 -7.55 7.99
C GLY A 125 -6.95 -8.35 6.97
N THR A 126 -8.28 -8.46 7.16
CA THR A 126 -9.21 -9.10 6.23
C THR A 126 -9.94 -8.05 5.40
N LEU A 127 -9.98 -8.21 4.08
CA LEU A 127 -10.81 -7.43 3.17
C LEU A 127 -12.21 -8.05 3.09
N HIS A 128 -13.22 -7.31 3.51
CA HIS A 128 -14.62 -7.64 3.33
C HIS A 128 -15.07 -7.08 1.98
N TYR A 129 -15.04 -7.93 0.96
CA TYR A 129 -15.27 -7.59 -0.43
C TYR A 129 -16.72 -7.89 -0.84
N THR A 130 -17.45 -6.91 -1.37
CA THR A 130 -18.83 -7.12 -1.82
C THR A 130 -18.88 -7.89 -3.15
N GLY A 131 -19.77 -8.87 -3.22
CA GLY A 131 -20.07 -9.70 -4.39
C GLY A 131 -20.53 -8.90 -5.61
N MET A 132 -20.52 -9.57 -6.77
CA MET A 132 -21.05 -8.99 -8.00
C MET A 132 -22.57 -9.12 -8.10
N GLY A 133 -23.17 -8.21 -8.89
CA GLY A 133 -24.61 -8.03 -9.06
C GLY A 133 -24.99 -6.62 -8.65
N ARG A 134 -25.52 -5.80 -9.56
CA ARG A 134 -25.68 -4.34 -9.35
C ARG A 134 -27.09 -3.89 -8.97
N VAL A 135 -28.11 -4.69 -9.33
CA VAL A 135 -29.52 -4.45 -9.03
C VAL A 135 -30.10 -5.69 -8.37
N GLY A 136 -30.95 -5.51 -7.36
CA GLY A 136 -31.61 -6.60 -6.63
C GLY A 136 -30.67 -7.48 -5.79
N ASP A 137 -31.26 -8.43 -5.07
CA ASP A 137 -30.56 -9.33 -4.15
C ASP A 137 -29.51 -10.19 -4.87
N GLN A 138 -28.32 -10.27 -4.28
CA GLN A 138 -27.23 -11.07 -4.82
C GLN A 138 -27.36 -12.56 -4.48
N SER A 139 -26.78 -13.40 -5.33
CA SER A 139 -26.70 -14.85 -5.12
C SER A 139 -25.24 -15.32 -5.16
N LEU A 140 -24.91 -16.32 -4.32
CA LEU A 140 -23.62 -17.02 -4.38
C LEU A 140 -23.45 -17.83 -5.66
N GLU A 141 -24.53 -18.26 -6.29
CA GLU A 141 -24.47 -19.03 -7.54
C GLU A 141 -24.33 -18.13 -8.78
N PHE A 142 -24.39 -16.81 -8.60
CA PHE A 142 -24.33 -15.86 -9.69
C PHE A 142 -22.87 -15.61 -10.14
N MET A 143 -22.56 -16.01 -11.38
CA MET A 143 -21.33 -15.63 -12.09
C MET A 143 -20.05 -15.90 -11.26
N GLN A 144 -19.27 -14.87 -10.95
CA GLN A 144 -17.99 -15.02 -10.23
C GLN A 144 -18.14 -15.07 -8.71
N ASN A 145 -19.34 -14.77 -8.16
CA ASN A 145 -19.62 -15.06 -6.76
C ASN A 145 -19.44 -16.55 -6.50
N LYS A 146 -19.87 -17.41 -7.44
CA LYS A 146 -19.73 -18.87 -7.36
C LYS A 146 -18.26 -19.27 -7.34
N THR A 147 -17.48 -18.73 -8.28
CA THR A 147 -16.05 -18.99 -8.38
C THR A 147 -15.31 -18.60 -7.10
N LEU A 148 -15.61 -17.42 -6.54
CA LEU A 148 -14.96 -16.95 -5.32
C LEU A 148 -15.42 -17.75 -4.09
N ASN A 149 -16.71 -18.05 -3.97
CA ASN A 149 -17.28 -18.87 -2.90
C ASN A 149 -16.63 -20.26 -2.84
N GLN A 150 -16.34 -20.84 -3.99
CA GLN A 150 -15.75 -22.18 -4.13
C GLN A 150 -14.22 -22.17 -4.22
N SER A 151 -13.57 -21.01 -4.04
CA SER A 151 -12.11 -20.83 -4.25
C SER A 151 -11.24 -21.77 -3.41
N ARG A 152 -11.72 -22.19 -2.23
CA ARG A 152 -11.02 -23.16 -1.36
C ARG A 152 -10.86 -24.56 -1.97
N VAL A 153 -11.71 -24.93 -2.93
CA VAL A 153 -11.81 -26.31 -3.45
C VAL A 153 -11.75 -26.42 -4.97
N ASN A 154 -11.99 -25.33 -5.68
CA ASN A 154 -12.03 -25.33 -7.16
C ASN A 154 -10.65 -25.13 -7.81
N GLY A 155 -9.59 -24.93 -7.01
CA GLY A 155 -8.22 -24.75 -7.49
C GLY A 155 -7.96 -23.44 -8.22
N VAL A 156 -8.84 -22.44 -8.09
CA VAL A 156 -8.67 -21.11 -8.69
C VAL A 156 -7.85 -20.22 -7.77
N GLU A 157 -6.70 -19.73 -8.25
CA GLU A 157 -5.89 -18.76 -7.51
C GLU A 157 -6.54 -17.36 -7.58
N VAL A 158 -6.70 -16.70 -6.44
CA VAL A 158 -7.37 -15.39 -6.36
C VAL A 158 -6.36 -14.29 -6.11
N HIS A 159 -6.29 -13.31 -7.00
CA HIS A 159 -5.36 -12.19 -6.94
C HIS A 159 -6.08 -10.90 -6.58
N LEU A 160 -5.55 -10.13 -5.63
CA LEU A 160 -6.13 -8.86 -5.22
C LEU A 160 -5.35 -7.67 -5.80
N PHE A 161 -6.10 -6.74 -6.40
CA PHE A 161 -5.67 -5.40 -6.77
C PHE A 161 -6.52 -4.37 -6.03
N GLU A 162 -5.88 -3.26 -5.64
CA GLU A 162 -6.56 -2.08 -5.14
C GLU A 162 -6.31 -0.89 -6.08
N VAL A 163 -7.36 -0.12 -6.34
CA VAL A 163 -7.30 1.11 -7.14
C VAL A 163 -7.54 2.28 -6.19
N PHE A 164 -6.50 3.09 -5.98
CA PHE A 164 -6.54 4.29 -5.12
C PHE A 164 -6.54 5.59 -5.94
N LYS A 165 -6.07 5.50 -7.18
CA LYS A 165 -6.08 6.54 -8.20
C LYS A 165 -6.54 5.92 -9.50
N GLU A 166 -7.31 6.68 -10.28
CA GLU A 166 -7.86 6.18 -11.54
C GLU A 166 -6.76 5.62 -12.45
N GLN A 167 -7.05 4.49 -13.08
CA GLN A 167 -6.13 3.74 -13.98
C GLN A 167 -4.88 3.13 -13.33
N GLU A 168 -4.65 3.31 -12.02
CA GLU A 168 -3.53 2.74 -11.27
C GLU A 168 -3.97 1.53 -10.43
N TYR A 169 -3.57 0.33 -10.86
CA TYR A 169 -3.90 -0.93 -10.21
C TYR A 169 -2.72 -1.39 -9.36
N THR A 170 -2.83 -1.24 -8.04
CA THR A 170 -1.80 -1.69 -7.10
C THR A 170 -2.00 -3.16 -6.77
N TYR A 171 -1.06 -4.01 -7.18
CA TYR A 171 -1.08 -5.43 -6.84
C TYR A 171 -0.84 -5.64 -5.35
N ARG A 172 -1.74 -6.40 -4.70
CA ARG A 172 -1.60 -6.77 -3.30
C ARG A 172 -0.99 -8.14 -3.17
N GLY A 173 -1.48 -9.14 -3.89
CA GLY A 173 -1.00 -10.50 -3.75
C GLY A 173 -2.11 -11.52 -3.92
N VAL A 174 -1.76 -12.77 -3.65
CA VAL A 174 -2.72 -13.87 -3.61
C VAL A 174 -3.50 -13.80 -2.30
N VAL A 175 -4.82 -13.95 -2.41
CA VAL A 175 -5.77 -13.95 -1.29
C VAL A 175 -6.56 -15.24 -1.24
N GLU A 176 -7.09 -15.56 -0.07
CA GLU A 176 -8.00 -16.67 0.16
C GLU A 176 -9.19 -16.22 1.02
N LEU A 177 -10.24 -17.04 1.08
CA LEU A 177 -11.37 -16.80 1.96
C LEU A 177 -10.95 -16.99 3.43
N ALA A 178 -10.91 -15.89 4.18
CA ALA A 178 -10.60 -15.86 5.61
C ALA A 178 -11.74 -16.43 6.48
N GLY A 179 -12.95 -16.54 5.92
CA GLY A 179 -14.15 -17.02 6.58
C GLY A 179 -15.24 -17.33 5.56
N ASP A 180 -16.40 -17.77 6.03
CA ASP A 180 -17.53 -18.04 5.14
C ASP A 180 -18.16 -16.72 4.67
N PRO A 181 -18.58 -16.62 3.40
CA PRO A 181 -19.31 -15.44 2.93
C PRO A 181 -20.60 -15.25 3.72
N TYR A 182 -20.97 -13.99 3.95
CA TYR A 182 -22.15 -13.62 4.72
C TYR A 182 -22.91 -12.47 4.06
N GLN A 183 -24.13 -12.17 4.51
CA GLN A 183 -24.97 -11.15 3.88
C GLN A 183 -24.99 -9.83 4.65
N GLU A 184 -25.05 -8.71 3.90
CA GLU A 184 -25.31 -7.37 4.42
C GLU A 184 -26.40 -6.68 3.60
N ARG A 185 -27.00 -5.61 4.16
CA ARG A 185 -27.90 -4.72 3.42
C ARG A 185 -27.12 -3.53 2.88
N GLN A 186 -27.16 -3.34 1.56
CA GLN A 186 -26.56 -2.19 0.88
C GLN A 186 -27.55 -1.61 -0.13
N LEU A 187 -27.38 -0.34 -0.50
CA LEU A 187 -28.13 0.24 -1.61
C LEU A 187 -27.64 -0.34 -2.94
N ASP A 188 -28.55 -0.57 -3.87
CA ASP A 188 -28.23 -0.94 -5.24
C ASP A 188 -27.99 0.29 -6.12
N GLU A 189 -27.75 0.06 -7.41
CA GLU A 189 -27.49 1.13 -8.39
C GLU A 189 -28.69 2.09 -8.57
N GLU A 190 -29.91 1.63 -8.24
CA GLU A 190 -31.16 2.39 -8.32
C GLU A 190 -31.53 3.06 -6.98
N GLY A 191 -30.75 2.82 -5.92
CA GLY A 191 -30.98 3.39 -4.59
C GLY A 191 -31.92 2.59 -3.70
N TYR A 192 -32.23 1.33 -4.05
CA TYR A 192 -33.05 0.43 -3.22
C TYR A 192 -32.18 -0.43 -2.31
N LEU A 193 -32.67 -0.68 -1.09
CA LEU A 193 -32.00 -1.60 -0.15
C LEU A 193 -32.15 -3.04 -0.63
N ARG A 194 -31.02 -3.75 -0.69
CA ARG A 194 -30.95 -5.15 -1.11
C ARG A 194 -29.95 -5.95 -0.28
N LEU A 195 -30.06 -7.27 -0.34
CA LEU A 195 -29.07 -8.19 0.21
C LEU A 195 -27.89 -8.33 -0.75
N VAL A 196 -26.68 -8.11 -0.22
CA VAL A 196 -25.42 -8.36 -0.92
C VAL A 196 -24.62 -9.43 -0.19
N TRP A 197 -23.78 -10.17 -0.92
CA TRP A 197 -22.85 -11.13 -0.34
C TRP A 197 -21.51 -10.46 -0.08
N ILE A 198 -20.95 -10.67 1.11
CA ILE A 198 -19.64 -10.20 1.52
C ILE A 198 -18.69 -11.39 1.61
N PHE A 199 -17.56 -11.29 0.92
CA PHE A 199 -16.49 -12.27 0.90
C PHE A 199 -15.34 -11.76 1.76
N PRO A 200 -15.08 -12.36 2.95
CA PRO A 200 -13.93 -12.01 3.76
C PRO A 200 -12.66 -12.63 3.16
N LEU A 201 -11.70 -11.81 2.74
CA LEU A 201 -10.48 -12.20 2.03
C LEU A 201 -9.22 -11.82 2.82
N SER A 202 -8.31 -12.76 3.05
CA SER A 202 -6.99 -12.53 3.69
C SER A 202 -5.86 -12.81 2.70
N LEU A 203 -4.70 -12.16 2.88
CA LEU A 203 -3.51 -12.44 2.09
C LEU A 203 -2.82 -13.71 2.60
N ILE A 204 -2.44 -14.62 1.70
CA ILE A 204 -1.83 -15.92 2.09
C ILE A 204 -0.42 -15.74 2.71
N ASN A 205 0.28 -14.65 2.37
CA ASN A 205 1.63 -14.35 2.86
C ASN A 205 1.68 -12.97 3.55
N GLU A 206 1.04 -12.84 4.72
CA GLU A 206 0.96 -11.57 5.48
C GLU A 206 2.32 -10.99 5.90
N SER A 207 3.37 -11.82 5.99
CA SER A 207 4.65 -11.50 6.65
C SER A 207 5.44 -10.34 6.05
N THR A 208 5.03 -9.76 4.91
CA THR A 208 5.71 -8.63 4.27
C THR A 208 4.81 -7.42 3.93
N GLN A 209 3.50 -7.46 4.22
CA GLN A 209 2.55 -6.54 3.59
C GLN A 209 1.90 -5.50 4.50
N ARG A 210 2.72 -4.68 5.17
CA ARG A 210 2.21 -3.47 5.83
C ARG A 210 1.95 -2.36 4.80
N ILE A 211 0.78 -1.71 4.89
CA ILE A 211 0.32 -0.67 3.94
C ILE A 211 0.88 0.70 4.37
N ASN A 212 1.28 1.53 3.42
CA ASN A 212 1.69 2.91 3.72
C ASN A 212 0.46 3.69 4.24
N LYS A 213 0.61 4.36 5.39
CA LYS A 213 -0.38 5.24 6.01
C LYS A 213 -0.90 6.31 5.04
N GLU A 214 -0.05 6.78 4.12
CA GLU A 214 -0.39 7.78 3.12
C GLU A 214 -1.41 7.28 2.08
N THR A 215 -1.32 6.01 1.69
CA THR A 215 -2.29 5.37 0.80
C THR A 215 -3.68 5.26 1.42
N VAL A 216 -3.75 4.94 2.71
CA VAL A 216 -5.02 4.89 3.47
C VAL A 216 -5.62 6.30 3.59
N LYS A 217 -4.80 7.30 3.94
CA LYS A 217 -5.22 8.70 3.99
C LYS A 217 -5.76 9.22 2.66
N ASN A 218 -5.16 8.82 1.53
CA ASN A 218 -5.63 9.25 0.21
C ASN A 218 -7.01 8.63 -0.13
N ALA A 219 -7.22 7.34 0.18
CA ALA A 219 -8.52 6.69 0.00
C ALA A 219 -9.61 7.34 0.87
N GLU A 220 -9.30 7.64 2.13
CA GLU A 220 -10.18 8.39 3.02
C GLU A 220 -10.45 9.81 2.49
N GLY A 221 -9.43 10.48 1.95
CA GLY A 221 -9.53 11.79 1.32
C GLY A 221 -10.52 11.81 0.15
N ASN A 222 -10.46 10.82 -0.73
CA ASN A 222 -11.38 10.68 -1.86
C ASN A 222 -12.83 10.46 -1.39
N ARG A 223 -13.04 9.55 -0.42
CA ARG A 223 -14.36 9.33 0.20
C ARG A 223 -14.89 10.60 0.86
N ARG A 224 -14.03 11.35 1.56
CA ARG A 224 -14.37 12.63 2.21
C ARG A 224 -14.73 13.71 1.20
N HIS A 225 -14.03 13.77 0.07
CA HIS A 225 -14.35 14.71 -1.01
C HIS A 225 -15.71 14.39 -1.63
N LYS A 226 -16.01 13.10 -1.86
CA LYS A 226 -17.33 12.65 -2.35
C LYS A 226 -18.44 12.98 -1.36
N ALA A 227 -18.24 12.72 -0.06
CA ALA A 227 -19.19 13.05 0.99
C ALA A 227 -19.50 14.56 1.07
N ARG A 228 -18.50 15.43 0.91
CA ARG A 228 -18.68 16.89 0.92
C ARG A 228 -19.51 17.44 -0.23
N ARG A 229 -19.67 16.67 -1.30
CA ARG A 229 -20.42 17.07 -2.50
C ARG A 229 -21.84 16.50 -2.51
N MET A 230 -22.20 15.70 -1.51
CA MET A 230 -23.56 15.18 -1.34
C MET A 230 -24.45 16.22 -0.67
N SER A 231 -25.76 16.13 -0.90
CA SER A 231 -26.73 16.89 -0.13
C SER A 231 -26.85 16.33 1.29
N ASP A 232 -27.32 17.16 2.22
CA ASP A 232 -27.49 16.76 3.62
C ASP A 232 -28.43 15.55 3.77
N ASP A 233 -29.49 15.48 2.96
CA ASP A 233 -30.42 14.35 2.93
C ASP A 233 -29.76 13.04 2.48
N GLU A 234 -28.94 13.07 1.42
CA GLU A 234 -28.25 11.87 0.93
C GLU A 234 -27.16 11.43 1.91
N LEU A 235 -26.43 12.39 2.47
CA LEU A 235 -25.39 12.14 3.47
C LEU A 235 -25.99 11.52 4.75
N SER A 236 -27.13 12.04 5.20
CA SER A 236 -27.85 11.54 6.37
C SER A 236 -28.33 10.10 6.17
N LYS A 237 -28.94 9.78 5.02
CA LYS A 237 -29.38 8.42 4.70
C LYS A 237 -28.21 7.42 4.73
N ARG A 238 -27.06 7.79 4.14
CA ARG A 238 -25.85 6.96 4.15
C ARG A 238 -25.25 6.78 5.54
N ALA A 239 -25.26 7.83 6.37
CA ALA A 239 -24.74 7.76 7.73
C ALA A 239 -25.58 6.80 8.60
N HIS A 240 -26.90 6.87 8.50
CA HIS A 240 -27.84 6.03 9.25
C HIS A 240 -27.91 4.58 8.75
N SER A 241 -27.52 4.31 7.50
CA SER A 241 -27.37 2.94 6.99
C SER A 241 -26.04 2.28 7.38
N SER A 242 -25.13 2.99 8.06
CA SER A 242 -23.84 2.42 8.42
C SER A 242 -23.98 1.36 9.52
N THR A 243 -23.23 0.25 9.38
CA THR A 243 -23.27 -0.90 10.29
C THR A 243 -22.65 -0.63 11.68
N GLY A 244 -22.25 0.62 11.97
CA GLY A 244 -21.65 1.04 13.25
C GLY A 244 -20.22 0.53 13.52
N GLN A 245 -19.71 -0.44 12.76
CA GLN A 245 -18.35 -0.94 12.90
C GLN A 245 -17.36 -0.14 12.05
N ALA A 246 -16.38 0.49 12.72
CA ALA A 246 -15.28 1.16 12.05
C ALA A 246 -14.33 0.15 11.38
N GLY A 247 -13.94 0.40 10.14
CA GLY A 247 -12.89 -0.36 9.46
C GLY A 247 -11.56 -0.24 10.21
N ILE A 248 -10.89 -1.36 10.50
CA ILE A 248 -9.59 -1.38 11.16
C ILE A 248 -8.53 -1.86 10.17
N ARG A 249 -7.50 -1.03 9.95
CA ARG A 249 -6.41 -1.33 9.01
C ARG A 249 -5.05 -1.08 9.66
N ASN A 250 -4.17 -2.08 9.60
CA ASN A 250 -2.80 -1.96 10.07
C ASN A 250 -1.96 -1.15 9.07
N THR A 251 -1.29 -0.08 9.53
CA THR A 251 -0.46 0.80 8.68
C THR A 251 0.98 0.85 9.16
N ASN A 252 1.92 1.09 8.24
CA ASN A 252 3.28 1.47 8.60
C ASN A 252 3.28 2.87 9.20
N THR A 253 3.67 2.99 10.47
CA THR A 253 4.07 4.27 11.05
C THR A 253 5.58 4.24 11.21
N VAL A 254 6.31 5.03 10.43
CA VAL A 254 7.72 5.32 10.72
C VAL A 254 7.70 6.16 11.99
N TYR A 255 8.05 5.54 13.11
CA TYR A 255 8.19 6.21 14.39
C TYR A 255 9.65 6.66 14.51
N TYR A 256 9.87 7.96 14.36
CA TYR A 256 11.14 8.55 14.75
C TYR A 256 11.18 8.56 16.28
N GLN A 257 12.07 7.76 16.86
CA GLN A 257 12.33 7.80 18.30
C GLN A 257 12.94 9.16 18.61
N ARG A 258 12.16 9.99 19.32
CA ARG A 258 12.58 11.34 19.72
C ARG A 258 13.36 11.25 21.02
N ASP A 259 14.36 12.11 21.17
CA ASP A 259 15.12 12.25 22.39
C ASP A 259 14.19 12.83 23.49
N PRO A 260 13.95 12.08 24.58
CA PRO A 260 13.08 12.52 25.66
C PRO A 260 13.61 13.75 26.39
N TYR A 261 14.93 13.96 26.42
CA TYR A 261 15.55 15.13 27.06
C TYR A 261 15.33 16.40 26.24
N VAL A 262 15.45 16.32 24.91
CA VAL A 262 15.15 17.44 24.00
C VAL A 262 13.68 17.84 24.12
N ALA A 263 12.79 16.85 24.11
CA ALA A 263 11.36 17.08 24.23
C ALA A 263 10.97 17.69 25.59
N GLU A 264 11.56 17.20 26.68
CA GLU A 264 11.29 17.71 28.02
C GLU A 264 11.87 19.12 28.22
N TYR A 265 13.10 19.37 27.74
CA TYR A 265 13.71 20.70 27.78
C TYR A 265 12.81 21.73 27.08
N ALA A 266 12.33 21.42 25.88
CA ALA A 266 11.43 22.27 25.11
C ALA A 266 10.18 22.70 25.89
N LYS A 267 9.56 21.76 26.62
CA LYS A 267 8.37 22.04 27.44
C LYS A 267 8.70 22.87 28.68
N ARG A 268 9.85 22.64 29.31
CA ARG A 268 10.26 23.36 30.53
C ARG A 268 10.54 24.83 30.26
N TRP A 269 11.29 25.16 29.20
CA TRP A 269 11.58 26.56 28.90
C TRP A 269 10.36 27.31 28.36
N ALA A 270 9.38 26.59 27.81
CA ALA A 270 8.08 27.14 27.46
C ALA A 270 7.24 27.55 28.67
N LYS A 271 7.52 27.00 29.87
CA LYS A 271 6.83 27.35 31.14
C LYS A 271 5.30 27.29 31.03
N GLY A 272 4.79 26.31 30.29
CA GLY A 272 3.36 26.14 30.06
C GLY A 272 2.71 27.16 29.12
N ILE A 273 3.51 27.95 28.39
CA ILE A 273 3.04 28.92 27.39
C ILE A 273 3.37 28.40 25.99
N CYS A 274 2.41 28.44 25.08
CA CYS A 274 2.62 28.07 23.69
C CYS A 274 3.63 29.01 23.03
N GLN A 275 4.67 28.46 22.41
CA GLN A 275 5.73 29.29 21.86
C GLN A 275 5.37 29.96 20.53
N LEU A 276 4.28 29.55 19.88
CA LEU A 276 3.77 30.22 18.68
C LEU A 276 2.74 31.32 18.98
N CYS A 277 1.64 30.97 19.65
CA CYS A 277 0.54 31.90 19.93
C CYS A 277 0.66 32.65 21.26
N GLU A 278 1.63 32.32 22.11
CA GLU A 278 1.91 32.98 23.40
C GLU A 278 0.79 32.88 24.45
N ASN A 279 -0.25 32.09 24.16
CA ASN A 279 -1.27 31.76 25.16
C ASN A 279 -0.80 30.61 26.06
N SER A 280 -1.30 30.59 27.29
CA SER A 280 -1.14 29.46 28.21
C SER A 280 -1.62 28.15 27.59
N ALA A 281 -1.06 27.03 28.04
CA ALA A 281 -1.52 25.70 27.67
C ALA A 281 -3.04 25.58 27.91
N PRO A 282 -3.79 24.93 27.01
CA PRO A 282 -5.25 24.94 27.07
C PRO A 282 -5.82 24.15 28.26
N PHE A 283 -5.03 23.24 28.83
CA PHE A 283 -5.37 22.46 30.00
C PHE A 283 -4.10 21.88 30.64
N VAL A 284 -4.26 21.32 31.85
CA VAL A 284 -3.22 20.55 32.54
C VAL A 284 -3.52 19.06 32.46
N ASN A 285 -2.47 18.23 32.49
CA ASN A 285 -2.64 16.79 32.57
C ASN A 285 -3.03 16.33 33.99
N LYS A 286 -3.27 15.02 34.18
CA LYS A 286 -3.63 14.44 35.49
C LYS A 286 -2.57 14.66 36.59
N LYS A 287 -1.33 15.00 36.22
CA LYS A 287 -0.22 15.30 37.14
C LYS A 287 -0.10 16.80 37.45
N GLY A 288 -1.00 17.64 36.91
CA GLY A 288 -0.97 19.10 37.08
C GLY A 288 -0.02 19.82 36.13
N GLU A 289 0.56 19.14 35.13
CA GLU A 289 1.52 19.75 34.21
C GLU A 289 0.81 20.38 33.00
N PRO A 290 1.21 21.58 32.55
CA PRO A 290 0.67 22.22 31.34
C PRO A 290 0.78 21.33 30.09
N PHE A 291 -0.32 21.16 29.35
CA PHE A 291 -0.34 20.30 28.16
C PHE A 291 0.15 21.02 26.90
N LEU A 292 1.40 20.74 26.50
CA LEU A 292 2.01 21.18 25.25
C LEU A 292 2.61 19.98 24.48
N HIS A 293 2.50 20.01 23.16
CA HIS A 293 3.17 19.08 22.25
C HIS A 293 4.53 19.63 21.82
N THR A 294 5.50 18.75 21.59
CA THR A 294 6.77 19.14 20.98
C THR A 294 6.70 19.04 19.47
N HIS A 295 7.22 20.06 18.79
CA HIS A 295 7.27 20.18 17.35
C HIS A 295 8.67 20.57 16.89
N HIS A 296 9.19 19.86 15.88
CA HIS A 296 10.43 20.24 15.22
C HIS A 296 10.14 21.31 14.16
N ILE A 297 10.81 22.46 14.23
CA ILE A 297 10.61 23.59 13.30
C ILE A 297 10.94 23.14 11.87
N GLN A 298 12.09 22.49 11.68
CA GLN A 298 12.37 21.65 10.53
C GLN A 298 12.03 20.21 10.87
N TRP A 299 11.08 19.63 10.16
CA TRP A 299 10.55 18.31 10.48
C TRP A 299 11.61 17.22 10.31
N LEU A 300 11.63 16.22 11.21
CA LEU A 300 12.50 15.05 11.09
C LEU A 300 12.30 14.32 9.74
N SER A 301 11.05 14.20 9.26
CA SER A 301 10.75 13.59 7.96
C SER A 301 11.25 14.40 6.75
N ARG A 302 11.68 15.65 6.98
CA ARG A 302 12.27 16.56 5.97
C ARG A 302 13.73 16.87 6.30
N GLY A 303 14.41 15.94 6.97
CA GLY A 303 15.84 16.04 7.30
C GLY A 303 16.19 17.02 8.41
N GLY A 304 15.22 17.43 9.24
CA GLY A 304 15.51 18.21 10.44
C GLY A 304 16.16 17.36 11.54
N GLU A 305 16.95 18.00 12.39
CA GLU A 305 17.66 17.34 13.49
C GLU A 305 16.82 17.32 14.77
N ASP A 306 17.06 16.32 15.62
CA ASP A 306 16.40 16.22 16.94
C ASP A 306 17.21 16.97 18.01
N THR A 307 17.23 18.30 17.89
CA THR A 307 18.03 19.19 18.75
C THR A 307 17.15 20.20 19.48
N VAL A 308 17.70 20.83 20.52
CA VAL A 308 16.98 21.84 21.30
C VAL A 308 16.74 23.13 20.51
N GLU A 309 17.61 23.43 19.53
CA GLU A 309 17.48 24.55 18.60
C GLU A 309 16.40 24.31 17.54
N ASN A 310 16.11 23.06 17.23
CA ASN A 310 15.08 22.71 16.26
C ASN A 310 13.76 22.31 16.91
N THR A 311 13.64 22.28 18.25
CA THR A 311 12.45 21.76 18.95
C THR A 311 11.75 22.83 19.79
N ILE A 312 10.43 22.96 19.62
CA ILE A 312 9.59 23.91 20.33
C ILE A 312 8.38 23.22 20.98
N ALA A 313 7.80 23.81 22.01
CA ALA A 313 6.55 23.41 22.66
C ALA A 313 5.37 24.28 22.20
N LEU A 314 4.35 23.63 21.63
CA LEU A 314 3.16 24.23 21.07
C LEU A 314 1.89 23.70 21.74
N CYS A 315 0.86 24.54 21.85
CA CYS A 315 -0.47 24.04 22.19
C CYS A 315 -1.01 23.14 21.07
N PRO A 316 -1.99 22.25 21.34
CA PRO A 316 -2.58 21.34 20.36
C PRO A 316 -3.03 22.04 19.07
N ASN A 317 -3.66 23.22 19.19
CA ASN A 317 -4.15 23.99 18.05
C ASN A 317 -3.00 24.51 17.17
N CYS A 318 -1.95 25.09 17.78
CA CYS A 318 -0.78 25.58 17.05
C CYS A 318 0.04 24.44 16.47
N HIS A 319 0.17 23.33 17.20
CA HIS A 319 0.83 22.12 16.72
C HIS A 319 0.13 21.59 15.45
N GLU A 320 -1.19 21.43 15.46
CA GLU A 320 -1.94 20.99 14.28
C GLU A 320 -1.88 22.01 13.15
N ARG A 321 -1.95 23.31 13.46
CA ARG A 321 -1.76 24.39 12.48
C ARG A 321 -0.43 24.27 11.74
N MET A 322 0.66 23.92 12.44
CA MET A 322 1.95 23.68 11.81
C MET A 322 1.92 22.45 10.89
N HIS A 323 1.24 21.36 11.27
CA HIS A 323 1.08 20.18 10.41
C HIS A 323 0.24 20.44 9.16
N VAL A 324 -0.78 21.29 9.25
CA VAL A 324 -1.73 21.57 8.16
C VAL A 324 -1.25 22.68 7.24
N LEU A 325 -0.80 23.82 7.79
CA LEU A 325 -0.48 25.03 7.03
C LEU A 325 1.02 25.22 6.82
N ASN A 326 1.84 24.91 7.83
CA ASN A 326 3.29 25.14 7.82
C ASN A 326 3.70 26.51 7.25
N GLY A 327 3.00 27.57 7.67
CA GLY A 327 3.13 28.91 7.10
C GLY A 327 4.50 29.54 7.38
N LYS A 328 5.09 30.21 6.38
CA LYS A 328 6.43 30.82 6.49
C LYS A 328 6.55 31.78 7.68
N GLY A 329 5.55 32.63 7.91
CA GLY A 329 5.56 33.57 9.04
C GLY A 329 5.59 32.88 10.41
N ASP A 330 4.88 31.76 10.57
CA ASP A 330 4.90 30.99 11.81
C ASP A 330 6.27 30.33 12.04
N VAL A 331 6.86 29.76 10.99
CA VAL A 331 8.19 29.14 11.04
C VAL A 331 9.25 30.15 11.45
N GLU A 332 9.27 31.34 10.84
CA GLU A 332 10.24 32.39 11.16
C GLU A 332 10.05 32.94 12.58
N LYS A 333 8.80 33.07 13.05
CA LYS A 333 8.52 33.44 14.44
C LYS A 333 9.11 32.42 15.42
N LEU A 334 8.97 31.13 15.14
CA LEU A 334 9.52 30.07 15.99
C LEU A 334 11.05 30.07 16.00
N LYS A 335 11.70 30.21 14.84
CA LYS A 335 13.17 30.33 14.75
C LYS A 335 13.70 31.52 15.54
N THR A 336 13.05 32.67 15.40
CA THR A 336 13.41 33.89 16.15
C THR A 336 13.35 33.64 17.66
N LYS A 337 12.32 32.93 18.12
CA LYS A 337 12.12 32.64 19.54
C LYS A 337 13.17 31.70 20.11
N VAL A 338 13.56 30.67 19.36
CA VAL A 338 14.70 29.81 19.69
C VAL A 338 15.97 30.65 19.79
N GLN A 339 16.26 31.45 18.77
CA GLN A 339 17.48 32.25 18.72
C GLN A 339 17.58 33.19 19.92
N GLN A 340 16.48 33.86 20.28
CA GLN A 340 16.42 34.72 21.47
C GLN A 340 16.66 33.94 22.78
N HIS A 341 16.11 32.74 22.90
CA HIS A 341 16.33 31.89 24.08
C HIS A 341 17.80 31.50 24.25
N PHE A 342 18.47 31.08 23.18
CA PHE A 342 19.89 30.68 23.25
C PHE A 342 20.87 31.84 23.28
N THR A 343 20.50 33.00 22.74
CA THR A 343 21.32 34.23 22.84
C THR A 343 21.26 34.85 24.23
N SER A 344 20.19 34.59 25.01
CA SER A 344 20.04 35.09 26.39
C SER A 344 20.55 34.12 27.46
N CYS A 345 21.01 32.93 27.07
CA CYS A 345 21.61 31.91 27.96
C CYS A 345 23.14 31.79 27.82
N ASN A 346 23.75 32.47 26.84
CA ASN A 346 25.18 32.73 26.75
C ASN A 346 25.48 34.12 27.32
#